data_AF-A0A4Y3TUU7-F1
#
_entry.id   AF-A0A4Y3TUU7-F1
#
_cell.length_a   1.000
_cell.length_b   1.000
_cell.length_c   1.000
_cell.angle_alpha   90.00
_cell.angle_beta   90.00
_cell.angle_gamma   90.00
#
_symmetry.space_group_name_H-M   'P 1'
#
loop_
_entity.id
_entity.type
_entity.pdbx_description
1 polymer ?
#
loop_
_entity_poly.entity_id
_entity_poly.type
_entity_poly.pdbx_seq_one_letter_code
_entity_poly.pdbx_strand_id
1 'polypeptide(L)'
;MAGTHEETKDHKLVATIAPFRVFSSMNEAFDQHGRLLATHPAYKLARRHTDAPDAYADALTGSYASDLKYGSKIKSIMKQNFLYRYNL
;
A
#
# COMPACT_ATOMS: atom_id res chain seq x y z
N MET A 1 -10.03 2.11 -17.63
CA MET A 1 -10.91 2.13 -16.45
C MET A 1 -11.10 0.69 -15.98
N ALA A 2 -11.05 0.41 -14.67
CA ALA A 2 -11.29 -0.92 -14.12
C ALA A 2 -12.19 -0.84 -12.88
N GLY A 3 -12.91 -1.93 -12.60
CA GLY A 3 -13.73 -2.05 -11.39
C GLY A 3 -12.86 -2.22 -10.16
N THR A 4 -13.17 -1.50 -9.10
CA THR A 4 -12.50 -1.57 -7.79
C THR A 4 -13.51 -1.43 -6.66
N HIS A 5 -13.09 -1.75 -5.43
CA HIS A 5 -13.89 -1.58 -4.23
C HIS A 5 -13.21 -0.60 -3.28
N GLU A 6 -14.00 0.27 -2.68
CA GLU A 6 -13.59 1.17 -1.60
C GLU A 6 -14.32 0.76 -0.31
N GLU A 7 -13.64 0.85 0.84
CA GLU A 7 -14.26 0.68 2.16
C GLU A 7 -14.57 2.06 2.76
N THR A 8 -15.84 2.31 3.04
CA THR A 8 -16.30 3.53 3.71
C THR A 8 -15.96 3.51 5.21
N LYS A 9 -16.01 4.67 5.87
CA LYS A 9 -15.81 4.78 7.32
C LYS A 9 -16.77 3.92 8.14
N ASP A 10 -17.96 3.61 7.61
CA ASP A 10 -18.98 2.76 8.22
C ASP A 10 -18.83 1.27 7.85
N HIS A 11 -17.65 0.85 7.36
CA HIS A 11 -17.32 -0.53 6.97
C HIS A 11 -18.15 -1.13 5.83
N LYS A 12 -18.72 -0.29 4.98
CA LYS A 12 -19.41 -0.74 3.75
C LYS A 12 -18.44 -0.76 2.58
N LEU A 13 -18.44 -1.88 1.85
CA LEU A 13 -17.75 -2.02 0.56
C LEU A 13 -18.61 -1.38 -0.54
N VAL A 14 -18.01 -0.50 -1.32
CA VAL A 14 -18.65 0.20 -2.44
C VAL A 14 -17.86 -0.08 -3.71
N ALA A 15 -18.52 -0.62 -4.74
CA ALA A 15 -17.91 -0.82 -6.05
C ALA A 15 -17.87 0.51 -6.83
N THR A 16 -16.75 0.79 -7.49
CA THR A 16 -16.56 1.98 -8.33
C THR A 16 -15.70 1.66 -9.56
N ILE A 17 -15.75 2.55 -10.55
CA ILE A 17 -14.91 2.48 -11.76
C ILE A 17 -13.87 3.59 -11.68
N ALA A 18 -12.60 3.21 -11.70
CA ALA A 18 -11.49 4.16 -11.61
C ALA A 18 -10.48 3.99 -12.76
N PRO A 19 -9.75 5.07 -13.13
CA PRO A 19 -8.60 4.94 -14.00
C PRO A 19 -7.44 4.29 -13.24
N PHE A 20 -6.86 3.24 -13.79
CA PHE A 20 -5.65 2.61 -13.29
C PHE A 20 -4.51 2.86 -14.28
N ARG A 21 -3.31 3.12 -13.76
CA ARG A 21 -2.11 3.27 -14.58
C ARG A 21 -1.78 1.93 -15.24
N VAL A 22 -1.42 1.96 -16.52
CA VAL A 22 -0.93 0.80 -17.28
C VAL A 22 0.56 1.04 -17.54
N PHE A 23 1.36 0.01 -17.29
CA PHE A 23 2.81 0.06 -17.47
C PHE A 23 3.26 -0.95 -18.51
N SER A 24 4.35 -0.65 -19.20
CA SER A 24 4.93 -1.49 -20.24
C SER A 24 5.60 -2.75 -19.69
N SER A 25 5.99 -2.71 -18.41
CA SER A 25 6.66 -3.81 -17.73
C SER A 25 6.41 -3.79 -16.22
N MET A 26 6.73 -4.90 -15.56
CA MET A 26 6.68 -4.99 -14.09
C MET A 26 7.74 -4.11 -13.43
N ASN A 27 8.93 -3.96 -14.03
CA ASN A 27 9.98 -3.08 -13.51
C ASN A 27 9.50 -1.62 -13.46
N GLU A 28 8.87 -1.14 -14.54
CA GLU A 28 8.30 0.21 -14.58
C GLU A 28 7.22 0.40 -13.49
N ALA A 29 6.37 -0.62 -13.28
CA ALA A 29 5.36 -0.57 -12.23
C ALA A 29 5.98 -0.46 -10.82
N PHE A 30 7.04 -1.24 -10.54
CA PHE A 30 7.76 -1.18 -9.27
C PHE A 30 8.48 0.15 -9.07
N ASP A 31 9.16 0.68 -10.10
CA ASP A 31 9.83 1.98 -10.04
C ASP A 31 8.84 3.11 -9.73
N GLN A 32 7.68 3.10 -10.41
CA GLN A 32 6.64 4.10 -10.19
C GLN A 32 5.99 3.97 -8.81
N HIS A 33 5.85 2.74 -8.29
CA HIS A 33 5.36 2.50 -6.94
C HIS A 33 6.37 2.98 -5.88
N GLY A 34 7.66 2.68 -6.05
CA GLY A 34 8.73 3.18 -5.19
C GLY A 34 8.78 4.70 -5.17
N ARG A 35 8.74 5.35 -6.34
CA ARG A 35 8.67 6.81 -6.45
C ARG A 35 7.44 7.39 -5.75
N LEU A 36 6.27 6.79 -5.94
CA LEU A 36 5.03 7.21 -5.29
C LEU A 36 5.19 7.24 -3.76
N LEU A 37 5.66 6.14 -3.17
CA LEU A 37 5.89 6.04 -1.72
C LEU A 37 6.98 7.00 -1.24
N ALA A 38 8.04 7.21 -2.03
CA ALA A 38 9.15 8.09 -1.71
C ALA A 38 8.77 9.59 -1.72
N THR A 39 7.91 10.02 -2.66
CA THR A 39 7.72 11.46 -2.91
C THR A 39 6.34 11.99 -2.53
N HIS A 40 5.27 11.19 -2.61
CA HIS A 40 3.92 11.72 -2.44
C HIS A 40 3.67 12.17 -0.99
N PRO A 41 3.02 13.33 -0.75
CA PRO A 41 2.79 13.86 0.60
C PRO A 41 1.99 12.93 1.51
N ALA A 42 1.04 12.18 0.95
CA ALA A 42 0.20 11.24 1.71
C ALA A 42 1.01 10.19 2.50
N TYR A 43 2.21 9.83 2.04
CA TYR A 43 3.03 8.80 2.66
C TYR A 43 4.14 9.37 3.55
N LYS A 44 4.10 10.68 3.86
CA LYS A 44 5.10 11.34 4.72
C LYS A 44 5.22 10.68 6.11
N LEU A 45 4.11 10.19 6.68
CA LEU A 45 4.13 9.50 7.97
C LEU A 45 4.79 8.13 7.86
N ALA A 46 4.46 7.33 6.84
CA ALA A 46 5.07 6.03 6.61
C ALA A 46 6.60 6.14 6.42
N ARG A 47 7.07 7.16 5.69
CA ARG A 47 8.51 7.43 5.50
C ARG A 47 9.30 7.74 6.77
N ARG A 48 8.66 7.92 7.93
CA ARG A 48 9.37 8.03 9.22
C ARG A 48 9.82 6.67 9.78
N HIS A 49 9.38 5.58 9.16
CA HIS A 49 9.57 4.21 9.63
C HIS A 49 10.32 3.36 8.60
N THR A 50 11.22 3.94 7.81
CA THR A 50 11.96 3.22 6.74
C THR A 50 12.71 1.99 7.26
N ASP A 51 13.19 2.05 8.51
CA ASP A 51 13.97 0.97 9.12
C ASP A 51 13.10 0.04 10.00
N ALA A 52 11.78 0.26 10.02
CA ALA A 52 10.82 -0.45 10.85
C ALA A 52 9.63 -0.91 10.00
N PRO A 53 9.75 -2.02 9.26
CA PRO A 53 8.78 -2.40 8.21
C PRO A 53 7.36 -2.63 8.75
N ASP A 54 7.21 -3.16 9.96
CA ASP A 54 5.90 -3.31 10.60
C ASP A 54 5.24 -1.95 10.88
N ALA A 55 6.02 -0.97 11.38
CA ALA A 55 5.54 0.38 11.63
C ALA A 55 5.26 1.14 10.32
N TYR A 56 6.04 0.88 9.27
CA TYR A 56 5.78 1.41 7.93
C TYR A 56 4.44 0.90 7.39
N ALA A 57 4.19 -0.41 7.49
CA ALA A 57 2.93 -1.03 7.06
C ALA A 57 1.72 -0.46 7.84
N ASP A 58 1.86 -0.28 9.15
CA ASP A 58 0.81 0.33 9.97
C ASP A 58 0.50 1.76 9.52
N ALA A 59 1.53 2.56 9.25
CA ALA A 59 1.40 3.94 8.79
C ALA A 59 0.82 4.10 7.36
N LEU A 60 0.74 3.03 6.57
CA LEU A 60 0.02 3.04 5.28
C LEU A 60 -1.50 2.87 5.44
N THR A 61 -1.97 2.36 6.58
CA THR A 61 -3.39 2.11 6.84
C THR A 61 -4.18 3.41 6.76
N GLY A 62 -5.28 3.42 5.99
CA GLY A 62 -6.13 4.59 5.79
C GLY A 62 -5.54 5.68 4.88
N SER A 63 -4.27 5.60 4.49
CA SER A 63 -3.61 6.57 3.58
C SER A 63 -3.31 5.99 2.20
N TYR A 64 -2.89 4.72 2.15
CA TYR A 64 -2.67 4.00 0.90
C TYR A 64 -3.95 3.31 0.40
N ALA A 65 -4.72 2.77 1.34
CA ALA A 65 -6.01 2.14 1.09
C ALA A 65 -6.99 2.56 2.18
N SER A 66 -8.28 2.61 1.85
CA SER A 66 -9.35 2.92 2.81
C SER A 66 -9.60 1.79 3.82
N ASP A 67 -9.06 0.60 3.55
CA ASP A 67 -9.17 -0.60 4.40
C ASP A 67 -8.48 -0.39 5.75
N LEU A 68 -9.25 -0.44 6.84
CA LEU A 68 -8.74 -0.21 8.19
C LEU A 68 -7.83 -1.35 8.71
N LYS A 69 -7.80 -2.50 8.02
CA LYS A 69 -6.93 -3.64 8.33
C LYS A 69 -5.74 -3.75 7.39
N TYR A 70 -5.50 -2.74 6.55
CA TYR A 70 -4.48 -2.79 5.50
C TYR A 70 -3.07 -3.13 6.03
N GLY A 71 -2.57 -2.40 7.03
CA GLY A 71 -1.26 -2.69 7.63
C GLY A 71 -1.16 -4.09 8.25
N SER A 72 -2.21 -4.53 8.94
CA SER A 72 -2.30 -5.89 9.50
C SER A 72 -2.24 -6.98 8.41
N LYS A 73 -2.89 -6.77 7.27
CA LYS A 73 -2.83 -7.68 6.11
C LYS A 73 -1.42 -7.75 5.54
N ILE A 74 -0.76 -6.60 5.35
CA ILE A 74 0.64 -6.55 4.87
C ILE A 74 1.55 -7.32 5.83
N LYS A 75 1.48 -7.03 7.14
CA LYS A 75 2.29 -7.73 8.16
C LYS A 75 2.06 -9.24 8.15
N SER A 76 0.82 -9.68 7.96
CA SER A 76 0.48 -11.10 7.82
C SER A 76 1.20 -11.74 6.62
N ILE A 77 1.12 -11.09 5.45
CA ILE A 77 1.79 -11.56 4.22
C ILE A 77 3.31 -11.62 4.41
N MET A 78 3.91 -10.58 4.98
CA MET A 78 5.35 -10.53 5.26
C MET A 78 5.82 -11.68 6.15
N LYS A 79 5.07 -11.98 7.23
CA LYS A 79 5.37 -13.06 8.16
C LYS A 79 5.24 -14.43 7.50
N GLN A 80 4.11 -14.68 6.83
CA GLN A 80 3.80 -15.97 6.20
C GLN A 80 4.78 -16.33 5.08
N ASN A 81 5.33 -15.33 4.39
CA ASN A 81 6.23 -15.53 3.25
C ASN A 81 7.70 -15.23 3.58
N PHE A 82 8.04 -15.07 4.87
CA PHE A 82 9.41 -14.82 5.33
C PHE A 82 10.09 -13.62 4.63
N LEU A 83 9.32 -12.54 4.34
CA LEU A 83 9.78 -11.43 3.51
C LEU A 83 10.73 -10.46 4.23
N TYR A 84 10.80 -10.52 5.57
CA TYR A 84 11.75 -9.71 6.36
C TYR A 84 13.21 -9.94 5.96
N ARG A 85 13.52 -11.06 5.29
CA ARG A 85 14.85 -11.35 4.74
C ARG A 85 15.34 -10.35 3.69
N TYR A 86 14.44 -9.56 3.11
CA TYR A 86 14.76 -8.54 2.10
C TYR A 86 14.90 -7.13 2.70
N ASN A 87 14.77 -7.00 4.03
CA ASN A 87 15.02 -5.76 4.76
C ASN A 87 16.54 -5.67 5.05
N LEU A 88 17.31 -5.37 4.00
CA LEU A 88 18.77 -5.25 4.02
C LEU A 88 19.24 -3.83 4.37
#